data_AF-A0A399Y2Z6-F1
#
_entry.id   AF-A0A399Y2Z6-F1
#
_cell.length_a   1.000
_cell.length_b   1.000
_cell.length_c   1.000
_cell.angle_alpha   90.00
_cell.angle_beta   90.00
_cell.angle_gamma   90.00
#
_symmetry.space_group_name_H-M   'P 1'
#
loop_
_entity.id
_entity.type
_entity.pdbx_description
1 polymer ?
#
loop_
_entity_poly.entity_id
_entity_poly.type
_entity_poly.pdbx_seq_one_letter_code
_entity_poly.pdbx_strand_id
1 'polypeptide(L)' 'MAEIGVKDLKAHASEVVANVEGGTAYIVTKRGRPAAVLMPIEDAEDAVLANADEYVRLRRHARADHKAGRSISIGDLD' A
#
# COMPACT_ATOMS: atom_id res chain seq x y z
N MET A 1 -9.19 -9.55 6.74
CA MET A 1 -9.82 -8.62 5.78
C MET A 1 -11.23 -9.11 5.52
N ALA A 2 -12.22 -8.22 5.57
CA ALA A 2 -13.60 -8.56 5.25
C ALA A 2 -13.77 -8.71 3.73
N GLU A 3 -14.69 -9.55 3.27
CA GLU A 3 -15.02 -9.65 1.85
C GLU A 3 -16.29 -8.86 1.53
N ILE A 4 -16.32 -8.19 0.38
CA ILE A 4 -17.50 -7.51 -0.13
C ILE A 4 -17.70 -7.80 -1.61
N GLY A 5 -18.92 -8.18 -1.98
CA GLY A 5 -19.27 -8.37 -3.39
C GLY A 5 -19.35 -7.05 -4.13
N VAL A 6 -18.97 -7.00 -5.41
CA VAL A 6 -19.02 -5.78 -6.23
C VAL A 6 -20.43 -5.14 -6.31
N LYS A 7 -21.49 -5.94 -6.16
CA LYS A 7 -22.88 -5.44 -6.11
C LYS A 7 -23.17 -4.74 -4.79
N ASP A 8 -22.74 -5.32 -3.68
CA ASP A 8 -22.94 -4.77 -2.33
C ASP A 8 -22.08 -3.53 -2.15
N LEU A 9 -20.84 -3.54 -2.65
CA LEU A 9 -19.97 -2.38 -2.71
C LEU A 9 -20.64 -1.21 -3.45
N LYS A 10 -21.29 -1.48 -4.60
CA LYS A 10 -22.03 -0.43 -5.34
C LYS A 10 -23.18 0.14 -4.51
N ALA A 11 -23.90 -0.70 -3.76
CA ALA A 11 -25.05 -0.29 -2.96
C ALA A 11 -24.66 0.50 -1.70
N HIS A 12 -23.49 0.20 -1.11
CA HIS A 12 -23.05 0.73 0.18
C HIS A 12 -21.73 1.50 0.11
N ALA A 13 -21.39 2.07 -1.06
CA ALA A 13 -20.07 2.64 -1.33
C ALA A 13 -19.62 3.66 -0.26
N SER A 14 -20.49 4.59 0.13
CA SER A 14 -20.15 5.63 1.12
C SER A 14 -19.85 5.07 2.50
N GLU A 15 -20.63 4.08 2.97
CA GLU A 15 -20.39 3.40 4.26
C GLU A 15 -19.08 2.61 4.21
N VAL A 16 -18.84 1.89 3.11
CA VAL A 16 -17.60 1.13 2.92
C VAL A 16 -16.39 2.07 2.93
N VAL A 17 -16.46 3.21 2.26
CA VAL A 17 -15.39 4.21 2.26
C VAL A 17 -15.17 4.78 3.67
N ALA A 18 -16.22 5.15 4.40
CA ALA A 18 -16.08 5.61 5.78
C ALA A 18 -15.44 4.56 6.70
N ASN A 19 -15.78 3.28 6.53
CA ASN A 19 -15.14 2.19 7.26
C ASN A 19 -13.66 2.03 6.88
N VAL A 20 -13.32 2.24 5.60
CA VAL A 20 -11.94 2.22 5.10
C VAL A 20 -11.15 3.38 5.66
N GLU A 21 -11.71 4.60 5.69
CA GLU A 21 -11.09 5.75 6.36
C GLU A 21 -10.84 5.48 7.85
N GLY A 22 -11.70 4.69 8.50
CA GLY A 22 -11.53 4.21 9.87
C GLY A 22 -10.51 3.06 10.04
N GLY A 23 -9.78 2.67 8.99
CA GLY A 23 -8.74 1.63 9.04
C GLY A 23 -9.18 0.23 8.58
N THR A 24 -10.40 0.08 8.07
CA THR A 24 -10.87 -1.25 7.61
C THR A 24 -10.36 -1.56 6.20
N ALA A 25 -9.89 -2.78 5.96
CA ALA A 25 -9.55 -3.26 4.63
C ALA A 25 -10.49 -4.38 4.15
N TYR A 26 -10.94 -4.26 2.89
CA TYR A 26 -11.86 -5.16 2.22
C TYR A 26 -11.24 -5.82 1.00
N ILE A 27 -11.53 -7.10 0.79
CA ILE A 27 -11.35 -7.78 -0.49
C ILE A 27 -12.64 -7.62 -1.29
N VAL A 28 -12.56 -6.96 -2.43
CA VAL A 28 -13.68 -6.83 -3.36
C VAL A 28 -13.74 -8.07 -4.24
N THR A 29 -14.89 -8.74 -4.25
CA THR A 29 -15.10 -9.94 -5.05
C THR A 29 -16.04 -9.70 -6.23
N LYS A 30 -15.81 -10.38 -7.35
CA LYS A 30 -16.68 -10.41 -8.52
C LYS A 30 -17.05 -11.85 -8.83
N ARG A 31 -18.33 -12.20 -8.68
CA ARG A 31 -18.84 -13.59 -8.80
C ARG A 31 -18.11 -14.55 -7.84
N GLY A 32 -17.90 -14.12 -6.59
CA GLY A 32 -17.25 -14.92 -5.54
C GLY A 32 -15.73 -15.08 -5.69
N ARG A 33 -15.10 -14.39 -6.66
CA ARG A 33 -13.64 -14.41 -6.84
C ARG A 33 -13.04 -13.06 -6.43
N PRO A 34 -11.96 -13.03 -5.63
CA PRO A 34 -11.22 -11.81 -5.35
C PRO A 34 -10.82 -11.07 -6.64
N ALA A 35 -11.05 -9.77 -6.68
CA ALA A 35 -10.83 -8.94 -7.85
C ALA A 35 -10.05 -7.65 -7.54
N ALA A 36 -10.21 -7.10 -6.33
CA ALA A 36 -9.49 -5.91 -5.89
C ALA A 36 -9.43 -5.88 -4.35
N VAL A 37 -8.68 -4.91 -3.81
CA VAL A 37 -8.66 -4.57 -2.39
C VAL A 37 -9.05 -3.10 -2.25
N LEU A 38 -9.84 -2.78 -1.23
CA LEU A 38 -10.05 -1.43 -0.73
C LEU A 38 -9.41 -1.35 0.65
N MET A 39 -8.55 -0.36 0.86
CA MET A 39 -7.81 -0.18 2.10
C MET A 39 -7.46 1.30 2.29
N PRO A 40 -7.09 1.73 3.51
CA PRO A 40 -6.61 3.08 3.75
C PRO A 40 -5.49 3.46 2.79
N ILE A 41 -5.41 4.75 2.42
CA ILE A 41 -4.35 5.23 1.53
C ILE A 41 -2.98 5.00 2.15
N GLU A 42 -2.81 5.26 3.45
CA GLU A 42 -1.55 5.04 4.18
C GLU A 42 -1.08 3.58 4.05
N ASP A 43 -1.99 2.62 4.29
CA ASP A 43 -1.67 1.19 4.13
C ASP A 43 -1.35 0.83 2.67
N ALA A 44 -2.02 1.46 1.71
CA ALA A 44 -1.77 1.24 0.29
C ALA A 44 -0.38 1.78 -0.13
N GLU A 45 0.00 2.96 0.36
CA GLU A 45 1.33 3.54 0.17
C GLU A 45 2.41 2.63 0.74
N ASP A 46 2.23 2.14 1.98
CA ASP A 46 3.15 1.20 2.61
C ASP A 46 3.30 -0.10 1.82
N ALA A 47 2.18 -0.66 1.32
CA ALA A 47 2.21 -1.85 0.49
C ALA A 47 3.02 -1.62 -0.80
N VAL A 48 2.87 -0.47 -1.44
CA VAL A 48 3.61 -0.08 -2.64
C VAL A 48 5.10 0.11 -2.33
N LEU A 49 5.45 0.89 -1.31
CA LEU A 49 6.83 1.16 -0.92
C LEU A 49 7.59 -0.10 -0.50
N ALA A 50 6.90 -1.05 0.13
CA ALA A 50 7.49 -2.31 0.55
C ALA A 50 7.81 -3.24 -0.64
N ASN A 51 6.91 -3.30 -1.63
CA ASN A 51 6.88 -4.39 -2.61
C ASN A 51 7.15 -4.00 -4.06
N ALA A 52 6.89 -2.75 -4.48
CA ALA A 52 7.10 -2.37 -5.87
C ALA A 52 8.58 -2.51 -6.25
N ASP A 53 8.84 -3.18 -7.38
CA ASP A 53 10.20 -3.58 -7.77
C ASP A 53 11.17 -2.39 -7.82
N GLU A 54 10.69 -1.21 -8.21
CA GLU A 54 11.47 0.02 -8.21
C GLU A 54 11.99 0.38 -6.82
N TYR A 55 11.12 0.47 -5.82
CA TYR A 55 11.51 0.81 -4.45
C TYR A 55 12.31 -0.32 -3.80
N VAL A 56 12.02 -1.58 -4.13
CA VAL A 56 12.84 -2.72 -3.70
C VAL A 56 14.27 -2.59 -4.24
N ARG A 57 14.44 -2.27 -5.53
CA ARG A 57 15.75 -2.05 -6.14
C ARG A 57 16.47 -0.85 -5.53
N LEU A 58 15.78 0.28 -5.38
CA LEU A 58 16.32 1.49 -4.79
C LEU A 58 16.82 1.24 -3.36
N ARG A 59 16.01 0.58 -2.52
CA ARG A 59 16.36 0.21 -1.15
C ARG A 59 17.57 -0.72 -1.08
N ARG A 60 17.69 -1.67 -2.02
CA ARG A 60 18.86 -2.56 -2.12
C ARG A 60 20.12 -1.79 -2.49
N HIS A 61 20.03 -0.89 -3.47
CA HIS A 61 21.16 -0.03 -3.87
C HIS A 61 21.61 0.87 -2.72
N ALA A 62 20.67 1.60 -2.12
CA ALA A 62 20.96 2.51 -1.01
C ALA A 62 21.64 1.78 0.17
N ARG A 63 21.20 0.56 0.51
CA ARG A 63 21.84 -0.25 1.55
C ARG A 63 23.26 -0.70 1.17
N ALA A 64 23.51 -1.03 -0.09
CA ALA A 64 24.83 -1.38 -0.59
C ALA A 64 25.77 -0.17 -0.60
N ASP A 65 25.29 0.99 -1.03
CA ASP A 65 26.03 2.26 -1.00
C ASP A 65 26.40 2.66 0.42
N HIS A 66 25.43 2.64 1.33
CA HIS A 66 25.66 2.92 2.75
C HIS A 66 26.70 1.96 3.35
N LYS A 67 26.62 0.65 3.08
CA LYS A 67 27.61 -0.33 3.55
C LYS A 67 29.02 -0.07 2.98
N ALA A 68 29.09 0.47 1.76
CA ALA A 68 30.35 0.82 1.12
C ALA A 68 30.86 2.24 1.48
N GLY A 69 30.19 2.94 2.42
CA GLY A 69 30.55 4.31 2.81
C GLY A 69 30.22 5.37 1.75
N ARG A 70 29.41 5.03 0.73
CA ARG A 70 28.90 5.97 -0.28
C ARG A 70 27.62 6.65 0.21
N SER A 71 27.71 7.29 1.37
CA SER A 71 26.61 8.05 1.98
C SER A 71 27.16 9.37 2.49
N ILE A 72 26.32 10.40 2.53
CA ILE A 72 26.64 11.70 3.12
C ILE A 72 25.85 11.89 4.41
N SER A 73 26.42 12.62 5.37
CA SER A 73 25.69 13.00 6.57
C SER A 73 24.64 14.05 6.21
N ILE A 74 23.56 14.11 6.97
CA ILE A 74 22.55 15.15 6.78
C ILE A 74 23.09 16.56 7.04
N GLY A 75 24.12 16.70 7.88
CA GLY A 75 24.80 17.98 8.10
C GLY A 75 25.75 18.40 6.98
N ASP A 76 26.07 17.48 6.06
CA ASP A 76 26.93 17.72 4.90
C ASP A 76 26.10 17.87 3.61
N LEU A 77 24.76 17.89 3.73
CA LEU A 77 23.84 18.26 2.66
C LEU A 77 23.75 19.79 2.62
N ASP A 78 24.31 20.40 1.58
CA ASP A 78 24.23 21.85 1.30
C ASP A 78 22.78 22.38 1.21
#